data_AF-A0A1B7W5V7-F1
#
_entry.id   AF-A0A1B7W5V7-F1
#
_cell.length_a   1.000
_cell.length_b   1.000
_cell.length_c   1.000
_cell.angle_alpha   90.00
_cell.angle_beta   90.00
_cell.angle_gamma   90.00
#
_symmetry.space_group_name_H-M   'P 1'
#
loop_
_entity.id
_entity.type
_entity.pdbx_description
1 polymer ?
#
loop_
_entity_poly.entity_id
_entity_poly.type
_entity_poly.pdbx_seq_one_letter_code
_entity_poly.pdbx_strand_id
1 'polypeptide(L)'
;MSYKLSFKSPSPGLIGLMVAATTIPLGIIIYGVSNFGQMGKTSVTESKPIVPIAEIVTALGRLEPETEVIKLSAPLALDGDRISQLLVKEGDNVKVGQVIAILQSRDLLKNALIQSMKQVEVAKAKLAQIKAGAKSGEIQEQSAIVDRVKAQYTGDKQAQAENIARISAQWEGDRIAQTATINKLTAELKNAESEYQRYQQLFSEGAISNSVIDSKRLNVET
;
A
#
# COMPACT_ATOMS: atom_id res chain seq x y z
N MET A 1 39.44 -27.49 29.17
CA MET A 1 39.24 -28.83 28.59
C MET A 1 38.89 -29.77 29.72
N SER A 2 37.61 -30.13 29.77
CA SER A 2 36.96 -30.99 30.75
C SER A 2 37.39 -32.44 30.55
N TYR A 3 37.61 -33.23 31.60
CA TYR A 3 37.14 -34.63 31.61
C TYR A 3 36.84 -35.10 33.04
N LYS A 4 35.58 -35.52 33.21
CA LYS A 4 35.01 -36.21 34.36
C LYS A 4 35.51 -37.66 34.40
N LEU A 5 35.65 -38.24 35.58
CA LEU A 5 35.51 -39.68 35.75
C LEU A 5 34.39 -39.98 36.75
N SER A 6 33.48 -40.83 36.31
CA SER A 6 32.33 -41.30 37.06
C SER A 6 32.11 -42.78 36.72
N PHE A 7 31.63 -43.50 37.73
CA PHE A 7 30.83 -44.73 37.70
C PHE A 7 31.50 -46.13 37.61
N LYS A 8 31.35 -46.84 38.76
CA LYS A 8 30.55 -48.09 38.95
C LYS A 8 31.24 -49.46 38.96
N SER A 9 31.24 -50.08 40.15
CA SER A 9 30.74 -51.42 40.57
C SER A 9 31.06 -52.67 39.71
N PRO A 10 31.31 -53.87 40.31
CA PRO A 10 30.28 -54.62 41.05
C PRO A 10 30.74 -55.36 42.33
N SER A 11 29.75 -55.73 43.17
CA SER A 11 29.76 -56.81 44.18
C SER A 11 29.67 -58.19 43.47
N PRO A 12 29.63 -59.41 44.08
CA PRO A 12 29.19 -59.86 45.42
C PRO A 12 30.27 -60.75 46.12
N GLY A 13 30.25 -61.08 47.41
CA GLY A 13 29.23 -61.84 48.15
C GLY A 13 29.60 -63.34 48.21
N LEU A 14 29.96 -63.79 49.41
CA LEU A 14 29.85 -65.16 49.95
C LEU A 14 30.78 -66.28 49.44
N ILE A 15 31.94 -66.46 50.10
CA ILE A 15 32.50 -67.76 50.55
C ILE A 15 33.38 -67.40 51.78
N GLY A 16 33.14 -67.76 53.03
CA GLY A 16 32.54 -68.98 53.56
C GLY A 16 33.63 -70.02 53.86
N LEU A 17 34.21 -69.99 55.06
CA LEU A 17 34.84 -71.14 55.74
C LEU A 17 36.03 -71.87 55.07
N MET A 18 37.25 -71.64 55.57
CA MET A 18 38.31 -72.66 55.80
C MET A 18 39.51 -71.97 56.47
N VAL A 19 39.65 -71.97 57.80
CA VAL A 19 40.12 -73.05 58.68
C VAL A 19 41.61 -73.38 58.51
N ALA A 20 42.31 -73.22 59.64
CA ALA A 20 43.54 -73.90 60.08
C ALA A 20 44.90 -73.43 59.54
N ALA A 21 45.57 -72.60 60.35
CA ALA A 21 46.93 -72.91 60.80
C ALA A 21 47.27 -72.05 62.05
N THR A 22 47.39 -72.72 63.20
CA THR A 22 48.46 -72.57 64.22
C THR A 22 48.74 -71.18 64.83
N THR A 23 48.89 -70.92 66.13
CA THR A 23 48.82 -71.66 67.41
C THR A 23 49.16 -70.61 68.48
N ILE A 24 48.41 -70.65 69.58
CA ILE A 24 48.60 -70.09 70.94
C ILE A 24 50.06 -69.70 71.30
N PRO A 25 50.27 -68.47 71.78
CA PRO A 25 50.58 -68.24 73.20
C PRO A 25 49.80 -67.02 73.76
N LEU A 26 49.50 -66.83 75.04
CA LEU A 26 49.84 -67.47 76.31
C LEU A 26 48.96 -66.75 77.35
N GLY A 27 48.00 -67.45 77.96
CA GLY A 27 47.29 -66.94 79.12
C GLY A 27 48.17 -67.06 80.36
N ILE A 28 48.64 -65.93 80.90
CA ILE A 28 49.30 -65.87 82.24
C ILE A 28 48.93 -64.61 83.07
N ILE A 29 48.29 -63.55 82.56
CA ILE A 29 48.04 -62.32 83.36
C ILE A 29 46.60 -62.23 83.94
N ILE A 30 45.90 -63.36 84.12
CA ILE A 30 44.53 -63.35 84.67
C ILE A 30 44.47 -63.74 86.17
N TYR A 31 45.57 -64.15 86.80
CA TYR A 31 45.52 -64.74 88.15
C TYR A 31 46.22 -63.94 89.27
N GLY A 32 46.55 -62.66 89.03
CA GLY A 32 47.26 -61.83 89.98
C GLY A 32 46.40 -60.71 90.58
N VAL A 33 45.80 -60.97 91.74
CA VAL A 33 45.48 -59.94 92.75
C VAL A 33 44.26 -59.07 92.44
N SER A 34 43.16 -59.75 92.15
CA SER A 34 41.81 -59.33 92.52
C SER A 34 41.58 -59.50 94.04
N ASN A 35 42.23 -58.69 94.91
CA ASN A 35 41.73 -58.43 96.28
C ASN A 35 42.49 -57.32 97.04
N PHE A 36 42.63 -56.10 96.48
CA PHE A 36 42.93 -54.93 97.32
C PHE A 36 41.76 -53.94 97.24
N GLY A 37 40.70 -54.31 97.94
CA GLY A 37 39.61 -53.42 98.26
C GLY A 37 40.03 -52.37 99.29
N GLN A 38 39.50 -51.18 99.07
CA GLN A 38 39.17 -50.16 100.07
C GLN A 38 40.32 -49.52 100.85
N MET A 39 40.81 -48.39 100.35
CA MET A 39 41.12 -47.22 101.17
C MET A 39 41.15 -45.96 100.29
N GLY A 40 40.30 -44.98 100.61
CA GLY A 40 40.26 -43.68 99.93
C GLY A 40 38.86 -43.27 99.45
N LYS A 41 37.92 -43.07 100.38
CA LYS A 41 36.76 -42.22 100.12
C LYS A 41 37.26 -40.77 100.02
N THR A 42 37.19 -40.18 98.84
CA THR A 42 37.14 -38.72 98.70
C THR A 42 35.97 -38.38 97.81
N SER A 43 35.03 -37.67 98.40
CA SER A 43 33.77 -37.21 97.84
C SER A 43 33.98 -36.02 96.88
N VAL A 44 33.20 -36.03 95.77
CA VAL A 44 32.64 -34.86 95.05
C VAL A 44 33.66 -34.03 94.23
N THR A 45 33.58 -34.00 92.89
CA THR A 45 32.50 -33.32 92.13
C THR A 45 32.30 -33.94 90.74
N GLU A 46 31.03 -34.16 90.42
CA GLU A 46 30.46 -34.50 89.12
C GLU A 46 30.49 -33.26 88.20
N SER A 47 31.12 -33.36 87.02
CA SER A 47 31.07 -32.31 85.99
C SER A 47 30.18 -32.76 84.84
N LYS A 48 29.05 -32.06 84.68
CA LYS A 48 27.98 -32.26 83.71
C LYS A 48 28.45 -32.00 82.26
N PRO A 49 28.04 -32.79 81.26
CA PRO A 49 28.38 -32.52 79.86
C PRO A 49 27.61 -31.29 79.36
N ILE A 50 28.34 -30.29 78.84
CA ILE A 50 27.76 -29.09 78.21
C ILE A 50 27.53 -29.38 76.72
N VAL A 51 26.26 -29.53 76.35
CA VAL A 51 25.79 -29.45 74.96
C VAL A 51 25.71 -27.94 74.63
N PRO A 52 26.39 -27.43 73.59
CA PRO A 52 26.29 -26.03 73.23
C PRO A 52 24.85 -25.70 72.82
N ILE A 53 24.21 -24.85 73.63
CA ILE A 53 22.97 -24.18 73.30
C ILE A 53 23.34 -23.12 72.26
N ALA A 54 22.80 -23.22 71.05
CA ALA A 54 23.01 -22.21 70.02
C ALA A 54 22.51 -20.84 70.52
N GLU A 55 23.40 -19.84 70.58
CA GLU A 55 23.01 -18.45 70.83
C GLU A 55 22.16 -17.93 69.66
N ILE A 56 20.93 -17.54 69.95
CA ILE A 56 20.06 -16.85 68.98
C ILE A 56 20.45 -15.38 68.98
N VAL A 57 21.24 -14.95 68.00
CA VAL A 57 21.56 -13.53 67.79
C VAL A 57 20.42 -12.89 67.00
N THR A 58 19.67 -11.99 67.63
CA THR A 58 18.68 -11.14 66.94
C THR A 58 19.30 -9.80 66.61
N ALA A 59 19.34 -9.44 65.33
CA ALA A 59 19.78 -8.13 64.84
C ALA A 59 18.72 -7.50 63.95
N LEU A 60 18.46 -6.20 64.13
CA LEU A 60 17.60 -5.42 63.25
C LEU A 60 18.43 -4.92 62.06
N GLY A 61 17.99 -5.20 60.84
CA GLY A 61 18.65 -4.78 59.60
C GLY A 61 17.67 -4.18 58.61
N ARG A 62 18.18 -3.36 57.67
CA ARG A 62 17.42 -2.76 56.57
C ARG A 62 18.02 -3.19 55.25
N LEU A 63 17.17 -3.55 54.28
CA LEU A 63 17.58 -3.81 52.91
C LEU A 63 17.43 -2.52 52.10
N GLU A 64 18.49 -2.16 51.37
CA GLU A 64 18.50 -1.06 50.42
C GLU A 64 18.95 -1.59 49.05
N PRO A 65 18.38 -1.07 47.95
CA PRO A 65 18.78 -1.50 46.62
C PRO A 65 20.24 -1.08 46.34
N GLU A 66 21.01 -1.97 45.72
CA GLU A 66 22.40 -1.68 45.32
C GLU A 66 22.48 -0.56 44.26
N THR A 67 21.39 -0.33 43.53
CA THR A 67 21.27 0.66 42.43
C THR A 67 20.03 1.55 42.58
N GLU A 68 19.83 2.46 41.61
CA GLU A 68 18.66 3.33 41.54
C GLU A 68 17.34 2.58 41.32
N VAL A 69 16.25 3.20 41.77
CA VAL A 69 14.88 2.74 41.55
C VAL A 69 14.41 3.19 40.17
N ILE A 70 14.15 2.25 39.27
CA ILE A 70 13.62 2.52 37.94
C ILE A 70 12.12 2.73 38.03
N LYS A 71 11.65 3.96 37.74
CA LYS A 71 10.22 4.26 37.63
C LYS A 71 9.73 3.94 36.22
N LEU A 72 8.71 3.10 36.12
CA LEU A 72 8.09 2.73 34.86
C LEU A 72 6.84 3.58 34.63
N SER A 73 6.62 4.00 33.39
CA SER A 73 5.49 4.84 33.00
C SER A 73 4.94 4.37 31.66
N ALA A 74 3.67 4.72 31.38
CA ALA A 74 3.09 4.47 30.08
C ALA A 74 3.86 5.24 28.99
N PRO A 75 3.93 4.74 27.74
CA PRO A 75 4.45 5.50 26.63
C PRO A 75 3.74 6.85 26.50
N LEU A 76 4.46 7.91 26.12
CA LEU A 76 3.93 9.29 26.06
C LEU A 76 2.64 9.42 25.21
N ALA A 77 2.51 8.63 24.14
CA ALA A 77 1.31 8.63 23.29
C ALA A 77 0.06 8.05 23.99
N LEU A 78 0.25 7.38 25.13
CA LEU A 78 -0.77 6.69 25.92
C LEU A 78 -0.74 7.20 27.37
N ASP A 79 -0.31 8.45 27.58
CA ASP A 79 -0.30 9.05 28.91
C ASP A 79 -1.73 9.13 29.48
N GLY A 80 -1.89 8.73 30.74
CA GLY A 80 -3.20 8.56 31.38
C GLY A 80 -4.03 7.34 30.94
N ASP A 81 -3.50 6.46 30.08
CA ASP A 81 -4.19 5.21 29.71
C ASP A 81 -4.30 4.25 30.89
N ARG A 82 -5.36 3.44 30.90
CA ARG A 82 -5.68 2.53 32.00
C ARG A 82 -4.97 1.20 31.81
N ILE A 83 -4.51 0.63 32.93
CA ILE A 83 -4.02 -0.75 32.96
C ILE A 83 -5.23 -1.69 32.82
N SER A 84 -5.26 -2.47 31.75
CA SER A 84 -6.27 -3.52 31.56
C SER A 84 -5.89 -4.81 32.27
N GLN A 85 -4.60 -5.15 32.30
CA GLN A 85 -4.10 -6.35 32.96
C GLN A 85 -2.68 -6.13 33.48
N LEU A 86 -2.43 -6.52 34.73
CA LEU A 86 -1.09 -6.58 35.32
C LEU A 86 -0.61 -8.04 35.33
N LEU A 87 0.57 -8.29 34.80
CA LEU A 87 1.12 -9.64 34.57
C LEU A 87 2.17 -10.06 35.63
N VAL A 88 2.53 -9.15 36.53
CA VAL A 88 3.54 -9.34 37.56
C VAL A 88 2.96 -8.97 38.92
N LYS A 89 3.50 -9.57 39.98
CA LYS A 89 3.15 -9.26 41.37
C LYS A 89 4.33 -8.60 42.08
N GLU A 90 4.02 -7.97 43.20
CA GLU A 90 5.05 -7.42 44.08
C GLU A 90 6.01 -8.53 44.55
N GLY A 91 7.31 -8.28 44.43
CA GLY A 91 8.38 -9.25 44.75
C GLY A 91 8.81 -10.15 43.59
N ASP A 92 8.14 -10.11 42.43
CA ASP A 92 8.54 -10.90 41.26
C ASP A 92 9.85 -10.36 40.62
N ASN A 93 10.74 -11.26 40.22
CA ASN A 93 11.93 -10.93 39.46
C ASN A 93 11.57 -10.75 37.97
N VAL A 94 11.83 -9.55 37.41
CA VAL A 94 11.53 -9.22 36.01
C VAL A 94 12.81 -9.09 35.17
N LYS A 95 12.73 -9.45 33.89
CA LYS A 95 13.83 -9.31 32.91
C LYS A 95 13.61 -8.15 31.96
N VAL A 96 14.68 -7.63 31.37
CA VAL A 96 14.61 -6.59 30.33
C VAL A 96 13.78 -7.09 29.15
N GLY A 97 12.83 -6.27 28.70
CA GLY A 97 11.92 -6.59 27.59
C GLY A 97 10.71 -7.47 27.98
N GLN A 98 10.58 -7.84 29.25
CA GLN A 98 9.41 -8.57 29.73
C GLN A 98 8.16 -7.67 29.75
N VAL A 99 7.04 -8.19 29.28
CA VAL A 99 5.74 -7.50 29.35
C VAL A 99 5.23 -7.60 30.80
N ILE A 100 5.10 -6.45 31.45
CA ILE A 100 4.65 -6.34 32.85
C ILE A 100 3.17 -5.99 32.98
N ALA A 101 2.62 -5.27 32.01
CA ALA A 101 1.24 -4.81 31.99
C ALA A 101 0.73 -4.68 30.56
N ILE A 102 -0.57 -4.84 30.38
CA ILE A 102 -1.29 -4.58 29.14
C ILE A 102 -2.23 -3.41 29.41
N LEU A 103 -2.13 -2.36 28.58
CA LEU A 103 -3.01 -1.20 28.65
C LEU A 103 -4.30 -1.43 27.85
N GLN A 104 -5.37 -0.72 28.21
CA GLN A 104 -6.68 -0.84 27.57
C GLN A 104 -6.66 -0.44 26.09
N SER A 105 -5.81 0.51 25.70
CA SER A 105 -5.64 0.94 24.29
C SER A 105 -5.17 -0.17 23.35
N ARG A 106 -4.60 -1.28 23.84
CA ARG A 106 -4.10 -2.39 23.01
C ARG A 106 -5.16 -2.88 22.03
N ASP A 107 -6.36 -3.17 22.53
CA ASP A 107 -7.44 -3.73 21.70
C ASP A 107 -7.99 -2.69 20.73
N LEU A 108 -8.09 -1.42 21.14
CA LEU A 108 -8.51 -0.32 20.27
C LEU A 108 -7.54 -0.12 19.12
N LEU A 109 -6.24 -0.04 19.40
CA LEU A 109 -5.20 0.13 18.39
C LEU A 109 -5.12 -1.09 17.45
N LYS A 110 -5.27 -2.30 18.00
CA LYS A 110 -5.35 -3.52 17.19
C LYS A 110 -6.54 -3.49 16.23
N ASN A 111 -7.71 -3.09 16.72
CA ASN A 111 -8.91 -2.98 15.89
C ASN A 111 -8.78 -1.90 14.83
N ALA A 112 -8.23 -0.73 15.19
CA ALA A 112 -7.94 0.35 14.25
C ALA A 112 -6.98 -0.10 13.14
N LEU A 113 -5.92 -0.82 13.50
CA LEU A 113 -4.98 -1.40 12.55
C LEU A 113 -5.68 -2.38 11.59
N ILE A 114 -6.49 -3.31 12.13
CA ILE A 114 -7.24 -4.27 11.31
C ILE A 114 -8.18 -3.53 10.34
N GLN A 115 -8.92 -2.52 10.84
CA GLN A 115 -9.81 -1.71 10.02
C GLN A 115 -9.05 -1.01 8.88
N SER A 116 -7.93 -0.35 9.18
CA SER A 116 -7.11 0.33 8.17
C SER A 116 -6.55 -0.66 7.13
N MET A 117 -6.09 -1.83 7.57
CA MET A 117 -5.63 -2.88 6.64
C MET A 117 -6.76 -3.35 5.70
N LYS A 118 -7.98 -3.51 6.22
CA LYS A 118 -9.15 -3.87 5.42
C LYS A 118 -9.57 -2.77 4.46
N GLN A 119 -9.48 -1.50 4.85
CA GLN A 119 -9.71 -0.38 3.94
C GLN A 119 -8.72 -0.37 2.77
N VAL A 120 -7.44 -0.66 3.04
CA VAL A 120 -6.41 -0.80 2.00
C VAL A 120 -6.73 -1.96 1.06
N GLU A 121 -7.19 -3.09 1.58
CA GLU A 121 -7.60 -4.26 0.78
C GLU A 121 -8.76 -3.91 -0.17
N VAL A 122 -9.81 -3.25 0.33
CA VAL A 122 -10.94 -2.77 -0.47
C VAL A 122 -10.49 -1.77 -1.53
N ALA A 123 -9.62 -0.82 -1.18
CA ALA A 123 -9.09 0.16 -2.13
C ALA A 123 -8.29 -0.50 -3.27
N LYS A 124 -7.46 -1.50 -2.94
CA LYS A 124 -6.73 -2.29 -3.94
C LYS A 124 -7.67 -3.09 -4.84
N ALA A 125 -8.71 -3.72 -4.27
CA ALA A 125 -9.72 -4.44 -5.04
C ALA A 125 -10.47 -3.51 -5.99
N LYS A 126 -10.88 -2.32 -5.53
CA LYS A 126 -11.53 -1.31 -6.37
C LYS A 126 -10.62 -0.81 -7.48
N LEU A 127 -9.34 -0.59 -7.19
CA LEU A 127 -8.35 -0.24 -8.21
C LEU A 127 -8.20 -1.35 -9.25
N ALA A 128 -8.12 -2.61 -8.82
CA ALA A 128 -8.07 -3.75 -9.72
C ALA A 128 -9.33 -3.86 -10.57
N GLN A 129 -10.52 -3.66 -9.99
CA GLN A 129 -11.80 -3.65 -10.71
C GLN A 129 -11.86 -2.54 -11.78
N ILE A 130 -11.35 -1.34 -11.46
CA ILE A 130 -11.27 -0.23 -12.42
C ILE A 130 -10.28 -0.57 -13.54
N LYS A 131 -9.08 -1.07 -13.21
CA LYS A 131 -8.05 -1.46 -14.18
C LYS A 131 -8.48 -2.64 -15.06
N ALA A 132 -9.15 -3.63 -14.49
CA ALA A 132 -9.68 -4.80 -15.20
C ALA A 132 -10.89 -4.46 -16.09
N GLY A 133 -11.39 -3.22 -16.02
CA GLY A 133 -12.27 -2.71 -17.05
C GLY A 133 -13.74 -2.67 -16.66
N ALA A 134 -14.09 -2.34 -15.42
CA ALA A 134 -15.47 -1.94 -15.08
C ALA A 134 -16.01 -0.80 -15.97
N LYS A 135 -15.14 -0.08 -16.68
CA LYS A 135 -15.48 0.93 -17.70
C LYS A 135 -15.00 0.61 -19.11
N SER A 136 -14.53 -0.61 -19.36
CA SER A 136 -14.05 -1.00 -20.70
C SER A 136 -15.18 -0.93 -21.74
N GLY A 137 -16.38 -1.39 -21.39
CA GLY A 137 -17.57 -1.26 -22.23
C GLY A 137 -17.96 0.20 -22.49
N GLU A 138 -18.01 1.03 -21.44
CA GLU A 138 -18.28 2.48 -21.59
C GLU A 138 -17.25 3.19 -22.49
N ILE A 139 -15.97 2.87 -22.34
CA ILE A 139 -14.89 3.42 -23.16
C ILE A 139 -15.04 2.98 -24.62
N GLN A 140 -15.36 1.70 -24.86
CA GLN A 140 -15.56 1.16 -26.21
C GLN A 140 -16.78 1.78 -26.90
N GLU A 141 -17.88 1.96 -26.17
CA GLU A 141 -19.07 2.66 -26.68
C GLU A 141 -18.72 4.10 -27.06
N GLN A 142 -18.04 4.82 -26.16
CA GLN A 142 -17.65 6.20 -26.42
C GLN A 142 -16.64 6.33 -27.57
N SER A 143 -15.70 5.39 -27.71
CA SER A 143 -14.80 5.38 -28.86
C SER A 143 -15.56 5.14 -30.16
N ALA A 144 -16.54 4.23 -30.18
CA ALA A 144 -17.38 4.00 -31.35
C ALA A 144 -18.23 5.24 -31.71
N ILE A 145 -18.72 5.98 -30.72
CA ILE A 145 -19.42 7.26 -30.94
C ILE A 145 -18.47 8.28 -31.58
N VAL A 146 -17.24 8.41 -31.06
CA VAL A 146 -16.23 9.32 -31.62
C VAL A 146 -15.90 8.94 -33.06
N ASP A 147 -15.70 7.65 -33.35
CA ASP A 147 -15.40 7.16 -34.69
C ASP A 147 -16.54 7.45 -35.67
N ARG A 148 -17.79 7.20 -35.25
CA ARG A 148 -18.98 7.54 -36.04
C ARG A 148 -19.08 9.03 -36.33
N VAL A 149 -18.87 9.88 -35.33
CA VAL A 149 -18.91 11.35 -35.49
C VAL A 149 -17.80 11.83 -36.41
N LYS A 150 -16.61 11.24 -36.33
CA LYS A 150 -15.48 11.56 -37.21
C LYS A 150 -15.76 11.17 -38.67
N ALA A 151 -16.35 10.01 -38.88
CA ALA A 151 -16.77 9.55 -40.21
C ALA A 151 -17.84 10.47 -40.79
N GLN A 152 -18.86 10.84 -39.99
CA GLN A 152 -19.89 11.79 -40.39
C GLN A 152 -19.28 13.15 -40.77
N TYR A 153 -18.41 13.71 -39.93
CA TYR A 153 -17.76 14.99 -40.19
C TYR A 153 -16.97 14.99 -41.52
N THR A 154 -16.31 13.87 -41.82
CA THR A 154 -15.55 13.73 -43.07
C THR A 154 -16.48 13.67 -44.29
N GLY A 155 -17.58 12.93 -44.18
CA GLY A 155 -18.62 12.88 -45.21
C GLY A 155 -19.25 14.25 -45.47
N ASP A 156 -19.63 14.96 -44.40
CA ASP A 156 -20.22 16.30 -44.47
C ASP A 156 -19.24 17.30 -45.12
N LYS A 157 -17.96 17.24 -44.75
CA LYS A 157 -16.91 18.08 -45.35
C LYS A 157 -16.79 17.84 -46.85
N GLN A 158 -16.82 16.57 -47.28
CA GLN A 158 -16.74 16.22 -48.71
C GLN A 158 -17.98 16.71 -49.46
N ALA A 159 -19.18 16.47 -48.94
CA ALA A 159 -20.42 16.94 -49.54
C ALA A 159 -20.47 18.47 -49.68
N GLN A 160 -19.96 19.20 -48.68
CA GLN A 160 -19.82 20.66 -48.76
C GLN A 160 -18.85 21.09 -49.85
N ALA A 161 -17.70 20.42 -49.99
CA ALA A 161 -16.73 20.72 -51.04
C ALA A 161 -17.32 20.49 -52.44
N GLU A 162 -18.05 19.39 -52.64
CA GLU A 162 -18.75 19.08 -53.89
C GLU A 162 -19.85 20.10 -54.19
N ASN A 163 -20.59 20.54 -53.17
CA ASN A 163 -21.62 21.57 -53.30
C ASN A 163 -21.02 22.91 -53.73
N ILE A 164 -19.90 23.32 -53.11
CA ILE A 164 -19.18 24.55 -53.48
C ILE A 164 -18.67 24.44 -54.92
N ALA A 165 -18.10 23.31 -55.32
CA ALA A 165 -17.60 23.08 -56.68
C ALA A 165 -18.72 23.13 -57.73
N ARG A 166 -19.89 22.55 -57.43
CA ARG A 166 -21.05 22.62 -58.33
C ARG A 166 -21.54 24.06 -58.49
N ILE A 167 -21.66 24.79 -57.38
CA ILE A 167 -22.08 26.19 -57.40
C ILE A 167 -21.08 27.01 -58.20
N SER A 168 -19.77 26.92 -57.93
CA SER A 168 -18.78 27.70 -58.67
C SER A 168 -18.79 27.39 -60.18
N ALA A 169 -18.97 26.14 -60.58
CA ALA A 169 -19.11 25.76 -61.99
C ALA A 169 -20.38 26.34 -62.63
N GLN A 170 -21.51 26.33 -61.92
CA GLN A 170 -22.74 26.95 -62.38
C GLN A 170 -22.58 28.46 -62.58
N TRP A 171 -22.01 29.15 -61.58
CA TRP A 171 -21.76 30.59 -61.65
C TRP A 171 -20.84 30.96 -62.83
N GLU A 172 -19.81 30.16 -63.10
CA GLU A 172 -18.93 30.39 -64.24
C GLU A 172 -19.66 30.17 -65.58
N GLY A 173 -20.48 29.13 -65.68
CA GLY A 173 -21.32 28.87 -66.86
C GLY A 173 -22.30 30.01 -67.13
N ASP A 174 -22.99 30.49 -66.09
CA ASP A 174 -23.92 31.61 -66.17
C ASP A 174 -23.20 32.90 -66.60
N ARG A 175 -21.99 33.16 -66.06
CA ARG A 175 -21.17 34.30 -66.45
C ARG A 175 -20.78 34.25 -67.93
N ILE A 176 -20.38 33.08 -68.42
CA ILE A 176 -20.01 32.89 -69.83
C ILE A 176 -21.24 33.12 -70.73
N ALA A 177 -22.39 32.53 -70.38
CA ALA A 177 -23.62 32.68 -71.15
C ALA A 177 -24.11 34.14 -71.19
N GLN A 178 -24.04 34.86 -70.06
CA GLN A 178 -24.35 36.29 -70.00
C GLN A 178 -23.38 37.11 -70.84
N THR A 179 -22.07 36.81 -70.76
CA THR A 179 -21.06 37.49 -71.58
C THR A 179 -21.32 37.29 -73.07
N ALA A 180 -21.66 36.07 -73.50
CA ALA A 180 -22.03 35.78 -74.88
C ALA A 180 -23.30 36.54 -75.32
N THR A 181 -24.28 36.65 -74.43
CA THR A 181 -25.51 37.42 -74.67
C THR A 181 -25.20 38.90 -74.85
N ILE A 182 -24.37 39.48 -73.97
CA ILE A 182 -23.91 40.88 -74.09
C ILE A 182 -23.16 41.10 -75.41
N ASN A 183 -22.25 40.20 -75.78
CA ASN A 183 -21.50 40.30 -77.04
C ASN A 183 -22.43 40.25 -78.26
N LYS A 184 -23.42 39.36 -78.24
CA LYS A 184 -24.44 39.26 -79.29
C LYS A 184 -25.24 40.55 -79.40
N LEU A 185 -25.79 41.05 -78.29
CA LEU A 185 -26.58 42.29 -78.25
C LEU A 185 -25.75 43.49 -78.71
N THR A 186 -24.47 43.55 -78.32
CA THR A 186 -23.54 44.60 -78.77
C THR A 186 -23.33 44.55 -80.28
N ALA A 187 -23.23 43.35 -80.86
CA ALA A 187 -23.11 43.18 -82.31
C ALA A 187 -24.41 43.54 -83.06
N GLU A 188 -25.56 43.17 -82.51
CA GLU A 188 -26.88 43.53 -83.04
C GLU A 188 -27.09 45.05 -83.02
N LEU A 189 -26.76 45.70 -81.90
CA LEU A 189 -26.80 47.16 -81.77
C LEU A 189 -25.88 47.83 -82.80
N LYS A 190 -24.62 47.39 -82.90
CA LYS A 190 -23.67 47.93 -83.89
C LYS A 190 -24.17 47.78 -85.34
N ASN A 191 -24.81 46.65 -85.65
CA ASN A 191 -25.41 46.45 -86.96
C ASN A 191 -26.61 47.38 -87.17
N ALA A 192 -27.49 47.52 -86.19
CA ALA A 192 -28.63 48.44 -86.24
C ALA A 192 -28.18 49.91 -86.42
N GLU A 193 -27.13 50.34 -85.72
CA GLU A 193 -26.53 51.66 -85.87
C GLU A 193 -25.99 51.89 -87.28
N SER A 194 -25.26 50.91 -87.85
CA SER A 194 -24.73 51.01 -89.21
C SER A 194 -25.84 51.05 -90.27
N GLU A 195 -26.89 50.25 -90.08
CA GLU A 195 -28.09 50.30 -90.93
C GLU A 195 -28.76 51.68 -90.83
N TYR A 196 -28.97 52.19 -89.62
CA TYR A 196 -29.59 53.50 -89.42
C TYR A 196 -28.80 54.61 -90.12
N GLN A 197 -27.47 54.63 -89.96
CA GLN A 197 -26.58 55.57 -90.65
C GLN A 197 -26.70 55.47 -92.18
N ARG A 198 -26.74 54.25 -92.73
CA ARG A 198 -26.90 54.05 -94.18
C ARG A 198 -28.24 54.57 -94.67
N TYR A 199 -29.32 54.36 -93.92
CA TYR A 199 -30.65 54.86 -94.28
C TYR A 199 -30.77 56.37 -94.09
N GLN A 200 -30.04 57.00 -93.16
CA GLN A 200 -29.96 58.46 -93.05
C GLN A 200 -29.40 59.07 -94.35
N GLN A 201 -28.37 58.45 -94.95
CA GLN A 201 -27.82 58.89 -96.23
C GLN A 201 -28.82 58.73 -97.38
N LEU A 202 -29.52 57.59 -97.46
CA LEU A 202 -30.55 57.38 -98.48
C LEU A 202 -31.73 58.36 -98.35
N PHE A 203 -32.05 58.75 -97.11
CA PHE A 203 -33.09 59.75 -96.85
C PHE A 203 -32.67 61.15 -97.30
N SER A 204 -31.41 61.55 -97.07
CA SER A 204 -30.89 62.85 -97.52
C SER A 204 -30.84 62.96 -99.06
N GLU A 205 -30.69 61.82 -99.74
CA GLU A 205 -30.77 61.70 -101.21
C GLU A 205 -32.22 61.64 -101.75
N GLY A 206 -33.23 61.65 -100.88
CA GLY A 206 -34.65 61.62 -101.24
C GLY A 206 -35.18 60.25 -101.68
N ALA A 207 -34.42 59.17 -101.44
CA ALA A 207 -34.73 57.82 -101.94
C ALA A 207 -35.69 57.03 -101.03
N ILE A 208 -35.97 57.48 -99.79
CA ILE A 208 -36.83 56.81 -98.81
C ILE A 208 -37.73 57.79 -98.04
N SER A 209 -38.75 57.28 -97.33
CA SER A 209 -39.73 58.09 -96.58
C SER A 209 -39.38 58.30 -95.10
N ASN A 210 -39.97 59.34 -94.48
CA ASN A 210 -39.82 59.65 -93.05
C ASN A 210 -40.16 58.46 -92.12
N SER A 211 -41.21 57.71 -92.45
CA SER A 211 -41.63 56.56 -91.63
C SER A 211 -40.58 55.43 -91.62
N VAL A 212 -39.85 55.24 -92.72
CA VAL A 212 -38.82 54.19 -92.81
C VAL A 212 -37.61 54.54 -91.95
N ILE A 213 -37.18 55.81 -91.97
CA ILE A 213 -36.04 56.25 -91.16
C ILE A 213 -36.38 56.25 -89.65
N ASP A 214 -37.60 56.64 -89.28
CA ASP A 214 -38.06 56.59 -87.88
C ASP A 214 -38.12 55.14 -87.35
N SER A 215 -38.55 54.18 -88.17
CA SER A 215 -38.52 52.76 -87.81
C SER A 215 -37.09 52.24 -87.58
N LYS A 216 -36.13 52.69 -88.39
CA LYS A 216 -34.72 52.32 -88.21
C LYS A 216 -34.12 52.95 -86.95
N ARG A 217 -34.52 54.19 -86.59
CA ARG A 217 -34.12 54.83 -85.33
C ARG A 217 -34.61 54.04 -84.12
N LEU A 218 -35.88 53.62 -84.13
CA LEU A 218 -36.46 52.86 -83.02
C LEU A 218 -35.68 51.58 -82.72
N ASN A 219 -35.28 50.83 -83.76
CA ASN A 219 -34.50 49.60 -83.61
C ASN A 219 -33.08 49.79 -83.02
N VAL A 220 -32.56 51.02 -82.97
CA VAL A 220 -31.29 51.35 -82.29
C VAL A 220 -31.55 51.71 -80.83
N GLU A 221 -32.70 52.31 -80.54
CA GLU A 221 -33.08 52.80 -79.20
C GLU A 221 -33.69 51.69 -78.31
N THR A 222 -34.17 50.59 -78.90
CA THR A 222 -34.80 49.45 -78.22
C THR A 222 -33.96 48.20 -78.29
#